data_AF-X0Y7M9-F1
#
_entry.id   AF-X0Y7M9-F1
#
_cell.length_a   1.000
_cell.length_b   1.000
_cell.length_c   1.000
_cell.angle_alpha   90.00
_cell.angle_beta   90.00
_cell.angle_gamma   90.00
#
_symmetry.space_group_name_H-M   'P 1'
#
loop_
_entity.id
_entity.type
_entity.pdbx_description
1 polymer ?
#
loop_
_entity_poly.entity_id
_entity_poly.type
_entity_poly.pdbx_seq_one_letter_code
_entity_poly.pdbx_strand_id
1 'polypeptide(L)'
;MVSGLQLCYPSDGTAPFGFLKLDTSAKVASLGSAYTAVPGDINSLSYNPAGLSNIKVNQIAFMHNWWFQNVAQQYIAFVHKYGIGASINLLQYGQTLRTTISNPQGTGLYSISDMEIKLGYGYKISEKLDIGLGLKYVKEKIDSHTGEGIALDIGGLYR
;
A
#
# COMPACT_ATOMS: atom_id res chain seq x y z
N MET A 1 -12.61 -15.12 17.47
CA MET A 1 -11.68 -15.58 16.42
C MET A 1 -12.52 -15.82 15.16
N VAL A 2 -12.76 -14.78 14.36
CA VAL A 2 -13.51 -14.90 13.09
C VAL A 2 -12.52 -14.55 11.99
N SER A 3 -11.77 -15.55 11.56
CA SER A 3 -10.98 -15.50 10.33
C SER A 3 -11.94 -15.70 9.16
N GLY A 4 -12.68 -14.65 8.82
CA GLY A 4 -13.50 -14.61 7.62
C GLY A 4 -12.74 -13.87 6.54
N LEU A 5 -12.47 -14.52 5.41
CA LEU A 5 -12.09 -13.83 4.18
C LEU A 5 -13.30 -12.98 3.76
N GLN A 6 -13.36 -11.73 4.22
CA GLN A 6 -14.48 -10.84 3.99
C GLN A 6 -14.21 -10.06 2.69
N LEU A 7 -14.99 -10.38 1.65
CA LEU A 7 -15.15 -9.49 0.49
C LEU A 7 -15.85 -8.22 1.00
N CYS A 8 -15.05 -7.21 1.36
CA CYS A 8 -15.58 -5.97 1.88
C CYS A 8 -16.23 -5.18 0.74
N TYR A 9 -17.55 -5.09 0.75
CA TYR A 9 -18.30 -4.12 -0.03
C TYR A 9 -18.56 -2.92 0.88
N PRO A 10 -17.83 -1.79 0.76
CA PRO A 10 -18.07 -0.64 1.61
C PRO A 10 -19.38 0.03 1.20
N SER A 11 -20.31 0.18 2.14
CA SER A 11 -21.36 1.19 2.03
C SER A 11 -20.73 2.57 2.21
N ASP A 12 -20.99 3.46 1.26
CA ASP A 12 -20.77 4.91 1.26
C ASP A 12 -19.82 5.46 2.34
N GLY A 13 -18.51 5.41 2.06
CA GLY A 13 -17.49 6.22 2.74
C GLY A 13 -16.62 5.51 3.79
N THR A 14 -17.03 4.34 4.30
CA THR A 14 -16.20 3.53 5.23
C THR A 14 -15.37 2.49 4.49
N ALA A 15 -14.32 2.93 3.78
CA ALA A 15 -13.32 2.01 3.25
C ALA A 15 -12.36 1.60 4.41
N PRO A 16 -12.26 0.31 4.76
CA PRO A 16 -11.25 -0.15 5.72
C PRO A 16 -9.85 0.04 5.12
N PHE A 17 -8.82 0.06 5.97
CA PHE A 17 -7.42 0.22 5.58
C PHE A 17 -7.11 1.56 4.88
N GLY A 18 -7.46 2.68 5.53
CA GLY A 18 -7.26 4.02 5.00
C GLY A 18 -5.81 4.37 4.64
N PHE A 19 -4.83 3.71 5.28
CA PHE A 19 -3.40 3.93 5.03
C PHE A 19 -2.95 3.59 3.60
N LEU A 20 -3.69 2.74 2.86
CA LEU A 20 -3.37 2.43 1.46
C LEU A 20 -3.46 3.65 0.54
N LYS A 21 -4.16 4.70 0.96
CA LYS A 21 -4.27 5.95 0.20
C LYS A 21 -3.04 6.85 0.36
N LEU A 22 -2.15 6.56 1.31
CA LEU A 22 -0.95 7.35 1.53
C LEU A 22 0.08 7.04 0.43
N ASP A 23 0.61 8.09 -0.18
CA ASP A 23 1.64 7.92 -1.21
C ASP A 23 2.89 7.25 -0.63
N THR A 24 3.37 6.22 -1.32
CA THR A 24 4.56 5.47 -0.92
C THR A 24 5.84 6.00 -1.55
N SER A 25 5.79 7.17 -2.20
CA SER A 25 6.91 7.74 -2.95
C SER A 25 6.84 9.26 -3.04
N ALA A 26 7.94 9.93 -2.71
CA ALA A 26 8.07 11.39 -2.83
C ALA A 26 7.92 11.89 -4.27
N LYS A 27 8.39 11.11 -5.25
CA LYS A 27 8.25 11.42 -6.69
C LYS A 27 6.78 11.38 -7.12
N VAL A 28 6.01 10.43 -6.61
CA VAL A 28 4.60 10.33 -6.97
C VAL A 28 3.77 11.38 -6.23
N ALA A 29 4.10 11.64 -4.96
CA ALA A 29 3.49 12.71 -4.19
C ALA A 29 3.71 14.08 -4.86
N SER A 30 4.90 14.37 -5.43
CA SER A 30 5.16 15.63 -6.15
C SER A 30 4.38 15.77 -7.46
N LEU A 31 3.90 14.66 -8.02
CA LEU A 31 3.02 14.62 -9.20
C LEU A 31 1.54 14.63 -8.82
N GLY A 32 1.19 14.91 -7.55
CA GLY A 32 -0.19 14.89 -7.07
C GLY A 32 -0.83 13.51 -7.21
N SER A 33 -0.04 12.44 -7.02
CA SER A 33 -0.46 11.04 -7.13
C SER A 33 -0.90 10.60 -8.54
N ALA A 34 -0.70 11.44 -9.57
CA ALA A 34 -1.05 11.15 -10.95
C ALA A 34 0.04 10.33 -11.67
N TYR A 35 0.16 9.03 -11.34
CA TYR A 35 1.23 8.16 -11.84
C TYR A 35 0.76 6.93 -12.66
N THR A 36 -0.53 6.82 -12.95
CA THR A 36 -1.12 5.61 -13.59
C THR A 36 -0.64 5.36 -15.03
N ALA A 37 -0.24 6.40 -15.75
CA ALA A 37 0.19 6.34 -17.14
C ALA A 37 1.73 6.31 -17.33
N VAL A 38 2.51 6.30 -16.23
CA VAL A 38 3.98 6.37 -16.32
C VAL A 38 4.58 4.95 -16.20
N PRO A 39 5.13 4.39 -17.30
CA PRO A 39 5.77 3.07 -17.27
C PRO A 39 7.21 3.11 -16.78
N GLY A 40 7.74 1.94 -16.39
CA GLY A 40 9.18 1.72 -16.27
C GLY A 40 9.84 2.28 -15.01
N ASP A 41 9.05 2.50 -13.95
CA ASP A 41 9.55 2.92 -12.64
C ASP A 41 9.06 1.97 -11.55
N ILE A 42 9.81 1.88 -10.45
CA ILE A 42 9.48 1.08 -9.27
C ILE A 42 8.10 1.42 -8.70
N ASN A 43 7.71 2.69 -8.83
CA ASN A 43 6.42 3.20 -8.38
C ASN A 43 5.24 2.62 -9.17
N SER A 44 5.45 2.05 -10.37
CA SER A 44 4.39 1.43 -11.16
C SER A 44 3.71 0.29 -10.38
N LEU A 45 4.43 -0.42 -9.50
CA LEU A 45 3.84 -1.47 -8.66
C LEU A 45 2.67 -0.96 -7.78
N SER A 46 2.75 0.28 -7.28
CA SER A 46 1.73 0.83 -6.38
C SER A 46 0.52 1.43 -7.10
N TYR A 47 0.67 1.90 -8.35
CA TYR A 47 -0.36 2.65 -9.08
C TYR A 47 -0.91 1.89 -10.29
N ASN A 48 -0.06 1.25 -11.10
CA ASN A 48 -0.47 0.46 -12.26
C ASN A 48 0.51 -0.69 -12.53
N PRO A 49 0.19 -1.94 -12.17
CA PRO A 49 1.11 -3.07 -12.32
C PRO A 49 1.49 -3.34 -13.79
N ALA A 50 0.72 -2.86 -14.78
CA ALA A 50 1.10 -2.97 -16.20
C ALA A 50 2.40 -2.21 -16.52
N GLY A 51 2.72 -1.16 -15.77
CA GLY A 51 3.98 -0.42 -15.93
C GLY A 51 5.24 -1.25 -15.64
N LEU A 52 5.10 -2.38 -14.92
CA LEU A 52 6.21 -3.29 -14.62
C LEU A 52 6.78 -3.97 -15.86
N SER A 53 5.99 -4.18 -16.92
CA SER A 53 6.48 -4.83 -18.16
C SER A 53 7.58 -4.02 -18.86
N ASN A 54 7.78 -2.76 -18.46
CA ASN A 54 8.72 -1.82 -19.07
C ASN A 54 9.94 -1.51 -18.21
N ILE A 55 10.17 -2.27 -17.14
CA ILE A 55 11.35 -2.13 -16.30
C ILE A 55 12.59 -2.60 -17.07
N LYS A 56 13.48 -1.66 -17.41
CA LYS A 56 14.71 -1.96 -18.18
C LYS A 56 15.86 -2.44 -17.28
N VAL A 57 15.90 -1.98 -16.04
CA VAL A 57 16.96 -2.25 -15.06
C VAL A 57 16.33 -2.60 -13.72
N ASN A 58 17.01 -3.39 -12.92
CA ASN A 58 16.53 -3.70 -11.56
C ASN A 58 16.58 -2.43 -10.72
N GLN A 59 15.53 -2.15 -9.95
CA GLN A 59 15.44 -0.97 -9.10
C GLN A 59 15.05 -1.39 -7.69
N ILE A 60 15.60 -0.70 -6.71
CA ILE A 60 15.23 -0.79 -5.31
C ILE A 60 15.00 0.62 -4.79
N ALA A 61 13.96 0.81 -3.99
CA ALA A 61 13.64 2.10 -3.39
C ALA A 61 13.26 1.92 -1.93
N PHE A 62 13.63 2.92 -1.14
CA PHE A 62 13.33 3.03 0.27
C PHE A 62 12.72 4.40 0.50
N MET A 63 11.67 4.47 1.31
CA MET A 63 11.05 5.70 1.73
C MET A 63 10.78 5.63 3.22
N HIS A 64 11.11 6.72 3.91
CA HIS A 64 10.66 6.97 5.26
C HIS A 64 9.88 8.29 5.25
N ASN A 65 8.65 8.25 5.76
CA ASN A 65 7.81 9.44 5.89
C ASN A 65 7.45 9.62 7.36
N TRP A 66 7.60 10.85 7.86
CA TRP A 66 7.24 11.22 9.22
C TRP A 66 6.08 12.20 9.18
N TRP A 67 4.93 11.77 9.69
CA TRP A 67 3.71 12.55 9.77
C TRP A 67 3.52 13.14 11.16
N PHE A 68 2.61 14.13 11.25
CA PHE A 68 2.19 14.71 12.52
C PHE A 68 1.57 13.64 13.45
N GLN A 69 1.65 13.85 14.76
CA GLN A 69 1.21 12.90 15.80
C GLN A 69 2.03 11.60 15.90
N ASN A 70 3.34 11.66 15.62
CA ASN A 70 4.25 10.51 15.73
C ASN A 70 3.84 9.32 14.85
N VAL A 71 3.27 9.59 13.68
CA VAL A 71 2.95 8.56 12.69
C VAL A 71 4.14 8.42 11.75
N ALA A 72 4.71 7.23 11.69
CA ALA A 72 5.87 6.93 10.85
C ALA A 72 5.49 5.89 9.80
N GLN A 73 5.76 6.21 8.54
CA GLN A 73 5.61 5.29 7.42
C GLN A 73 6.98 4.85 6.91
N GLN A 74 7.14 3.56 6.67
CA GLN A 74 8.33 2.97 6.08
C GLN A 74 7.90 2.14 4.88
N TYR A 75 8.52 2.40 3.73
CA TYR A 75 8.23 1.69 2.51
C TYR A 75 9.52 1.21 1.86
N ILE A 76 9.49 -0.03 1.40
CA ILE A 76 10.56 -0.63 0.61
C ILE A 76 9.92 -1.28 -0.61
N ALA A 77 10.51 -1.06 -1.77
CA ALA A 77 10.09 -1.68 -3.00
C ALA A 77 11.30 -2.20 -3.78
N PHE A 78 11.06 -3.28 -4.51
CA PHE A 78 12.01 -3.87 -5.43
C PHE A 78 11.28 -4.26 -6.71
N VAL A 79 11.85 -3.93 -7.86
CA VAL A 79 11.37 -4.36 -9.18
C VAL A 79 12.51 -4.93 -9.99
N HIS A 80 12.20 -5.97 -10.73
CA HIS A 80 13.13 -6.70 -11.57
C HIS A 80 12.79 -6.51 -13.05
N LYS A 81 13.82 -6.53 -13.91
CA LYS A 81 13.66 -6.32 -15.37
C LYS A 81 12.75 -7.32 -16.09
N TYR A 82 12.42 -8.45 -15.46
CA TYR A 82 11.44 -9.42 -15.99
C TYR A 82 9.98 -9.06 -15.66
N GLY A 83 9.71 -7.83 -15.22
CA GLY A 83 8.37 -7.35 -14.92
C GLY A 83 7.81 -7.83 -13.58
N ILE A 84 8.66 -8.33 -12.68
CA ILE A 84 8.26 -8.75 -11.34
C ILE A 84 8.56 -7.61 -10.36
N GLY A 85 7.62 -7.35 -9.44
CA GLY A 85 7.77 -6.36 -8.38
C GLY A 85 7.29 -6.89 -7.03
N ALA A 86 7.93 -6.42 -5.97
CA ALA A 86 7.51 -6.64 -4.60
C ALA A 86 7.69 -5.36 -3.78
N SER A 87 6.77 -5.08 -2.87
CA SER A 87 6.92 -3.98 -1.92
C SER A 87 6.31 -4.31 -0.56
N ILE A 88 6.86 -3.67 0.47
CA ILE A 88 6.35 -3.71 1.83
C ILE A 88 6.14 -2.27 2.28
N ASN A 89 4.96 -1.98 2.81
CA ASN A 89 4.61 -0.69 3.42
C ASN A 89 4.22 -0.95 4.87
N LEU A 90 4.84 -0.24 5.80
CA LEU A 90 4.59 -0.32 7.22
C LEU A 90 4.19 1.07 7.70
N LEU A 91 3.06 1.18 8.38
CA LEU A 91 2.63 2.40 9.04
C LEU A 91 2.54 2.13 10.53
N GLN A 92 3.29 2.89 11.32
CA GLN A 92 3.27 2.79 12.78
C GLN A 92 2.72 4.10 13.34
N TYR A 93 1.70 3.98 14.19
CA TYR A 93 1.17 5.11 14.92
C TYR A 93 1.84 5.14 16.30
N GLY A 94 2.19 6.34 16.75
CA GLY A 94 2.68 6.57 18.10
C GLY A 94 1.70 6.06 19.17
N GLN A 95 2.21 5.94 20.40
CA GLN A 95 1.37 5.53 21.52
C GLN A 95 0.36 6.63 21.86
N THR A 96 -0.92 6.26 21.88
CA THR A 96 -2.01 7.18 22.24
C THR A 96 -2.59 6.78 23.60
N LEU A 97 -2.94 7.78 24.41
CA LEU A 97 -3.63 7.60 25.69
C LEU A 97 -5.05 7.10 25.47
N ARG A 98 -5.41 5.99 26.13
CA ARG A 98 -6.77 5.45 26.12
C ARG A 98 -7.65 6.25 27.09
N THR A 99 -8.38 7.26 26.62
CA THR A 99 -9.31 8.04 27.46
C THR A 99 -10.74 7.51 27.33
N THR A 100 -11.46 7.35 28.45
CA THR A 100 -12.90 7.05 28.46
C THR A 100 -13.64 8.18 29.18
N ILE A 101 -14.95 8.33 28.94
CA ILE A 101 -15.79 9.34 29.63
C ILE A 101 -15.70 9.17 31.16
N SER A 102 -15.58 7.92 31.62
CA SER A 102 -15.42 7.56 33.04
C SER A 102 -14.01 7.77 33.58
N ASN A 103 -12.98 7.88 32.73
CA ASN A 103 -11.60 8.12 33.17
C ASN A 103 -10.85 9.01 32.15
N PRO A 104 -11.01 10.35 32.28
CA PRO A 104 -10.40 11.33 31.38
C PRO A 104 -8.87 11.37 31.45
N GLN A 105 -8.28 10.86 32.54
CA GLN A 105 -6.83 10.86 32.78
C GLN A 105 -6.11 9.67 32.14
N GLY A 106 -6.85 8.76 31.48
CA GLY A 106 -6.28 7.64 30.74
C GLY A 106 -6.34 6.31 31.50
N THR A 107 -6.63 5.23 30.76
CA THR A 107 -6.74 3.84 31.25
C THR A 107 -5.60 2.94 30.76
N GLY A 108 -4.61 3.51 30.05
CA GLY A 108 -3.48 2.80 29.46
C GLY A 108 -3.01 3.43 28.14
N LEU A 109 -1.98 2.84 27.53
CA LEU A 109 -1.47 3.22 26.21
C LEU A 109 -1.87 2.17 25.19
N TYR A 110 -2.26 2.60 23.98
CA TYR A 110 -2.45 1.69 22.85
C TYR A 110 -1.68 2.20 21.63
N SER A 111 -1.30 1.27 20.76
CA SER A 111 -0.61 1.53 19.50
C SER A 111 -1.40 0.89 18.36
N ILE A 112 -1.36 1.54 17.20
CA ILE A 112 -1.92 1.05 15.95
C ILE A 112 -0.75 0.76 15.02
N SER A 113 -0.82 -0.34 14.30
CA SER A 113 0.18 -0.70 13.29
C SER A 113 -0.47 -1.33 12.08
N ASP A 114 -0.11 -0.82 10.91
CA ASP A 114 -0.59 -1.30 9.63
C ASP A 114 0.56 -1.83 8.79
N MET A 115 0.28 -2.87 8.02
CA MET A 115 1.23 -3.50 7.11
C MET A 115 0.53 -3.85 5.80
N GLU A 116 1.21 -3.56 4.70
CA GLU A 116 0.86 -4.02 3.37
C GLU A 116 2.07 -4.71 2.76
N ILE A 117 1.83 -5.88 2.17
CA ILE A 117 2.76 -6.56 1.28
C ILE A 117 2.10 -6.62 -0.09
N LYS A 118 2.82 -6.19 -1.13
CA LYS A 118 2.34 -6.21 -2.50
C LYS A 118 3.33 -6.96 -3.37
N LEU A 119 2.80 -7.83 -4.23
CA LEU A 119 3.52 -8.49 -5.29
C LEU A 119 2.87 -8.09 -6.61
N GLY A 120 3.64 -7.95 -7.67
CA GLY A 120 3.12 -7.59 -8.97
C GLY A 120 3.89 -8.23 -10.10
N TYR A 121 3.19 -8.45 -11.21
CA TYR A 121 3.75 -8.95 -12.44
C TYR A 121 3.16 -8.19 -13.63
N GLY A 122 4.02 -7.61 -14.45
CA GLY A 122 3.66 -6.94 -15.69
C GLY A 122 4.14 -7.74 -16.89
N TYR A 123 3.29 -7.87 -17.90
CA TYR A 123 3.57 -8.60 -19.13
C TYR A 123 3.19 -7.78 -20.36
N LYS A 124 4.08 -7.74 -21.36
CA LYS A 124 3.82 -7.10 -22.65
C LYS A 124 3.08 -8.07 -23.57
N ILE A 125 1.83 -7.77 -23.92
CA ILE A 125 1.01 -8.58 -24.85
C ILE A 125 1.32 -8.21 -26.31
N SER A 126 1.52 -6.93 -26.59
CA SER A 126 1.74 -6.43 -27.95
C SER A 126 2.61 -5.18 -27.93
N GLU A 127 3.03 -4.70 -29.10
CA GLU A 127 3.77 -3.42 -29.25
C GLU A 127 3.09 -2.24 -28.55
N LYS A 128 1.75 -2.26 -28.52
CA LYS A 128 0.88 -1.17 -28.01
C LYS A 128 0.17 -1.48 -26.70
N LEU A 129 0.21 -2.72 -26.21
CA LEU A 129 -0.58 -3.16 -25.06
C LEU A 129 0.26 -3.94 -24.06
N ASP A 130 0.32 -3.41 -22.85
CA ASP A 130 0.87 -4.04 -21.66
C ASP A 130 -0.27 -4.33 -20.67
N ILE A 131 -0.18 -5.46 -19.96
CA ILE A 131 -1.06 -5.79 -18.84
C ILE A 131 -0.26 -6.02 -17.58
N GLY A 132 -0.92 -5.93 -16.42
CA GLY A 132 -0.31 -6.32 -15.17
C GLY A 132 -1.31 -6.83 -14.16
N LEU A 133 -0.80 -7.65 -13.26
CA LEU A 133 -1.52 -8.21 -12.12
C LEU A 133 -0.76 -7.85 -10.85
N GLY A 134 -1.49 -7.51 -9.81
CA GLY A 134 -0.99 -7.25 -8.47
C GLY A 134 -1.74 -8.09 -7.45
N LEU A 135 -1.03 -8.65 -6.49
CA LEU A 135 -1.58 -9.28 -5.31
C LEU A 135 -1.16 -8.46 -4.10
N LYS A 136 -2.11 -8.12 -3.25
CA LYS A 136 -1.90 -7.32 -2.05
C LYS A 136 -2.41 -8.08 -0.84
N TYR A 137 -1.58 -8.19 0.18
CA TYR A 137 -1.98 -8.62 1.52
C TYR A 137 -1.88 -7.43 2.45
N VAL A 138 -2.98 -7.13 3.15
CA VAL A 138 -3.08 -6.02 4.09
C VAL A 138 -3.42 -6.55 5.47
N LYS A 139 -2.82 -5.94 6.48
CA LYS A 139 -3.06 -6.25 7.88
C LYS A 139 -3.05 -4.96 8.69
N GLU A 140 -4.09 -4.76 9.48
CA GLU A 140 -4.25 -3.63 10.38
C GLU A 140 -4.45 -4.18 11.79
N LYS A 141 -3.70 -3.67 12.76
CA LYS A 141 -3.82 -4.04 14.16
C LYS A 141 -4.13 -2.80 15.00
N ILE A 142 -5.27 -2.82 15.67
CA ILE A 142 -5.72 -1.77 16.57
C ILE A 142 -5.89 -2.39 17.95
N ASP A 143 -4.98 -2.08 18.87
CA ASP A 143 -4.97 -2.63 20.23
C ASP A 143 -5.04 -4.18 20.23
N SER A 144 -6.17 -4.77 20.65
CA SER A 144 -6.41 -6.21 20.69
C SER A 144 -7.07 -6.78 19.43
N HIS A 145 -7.46 -5.93 18.47
CA HIS A 145 -8.18 -6.33 17.26
C HIS A 145 -7.22 -6.35 16.06
N THR A 146 -7.42 -7.32 15.17
CA THR A 146 -6.64 -7.46 13.93
C THR A 146 -7.61 -7.66 12.78
N GLY A 147 -7.49 -6.83 11.75
CA GLY A 147 -8.13 -7.00 10.46
C GLY A 147 -7.09 -7.40 9.42
N GLU A 148 -7.43 -8.33 8.54
CA GLU A 148 -6.58 -8.71 7.42
C GLU A 148 -7.40 -8.83 6.15
N GLY A 149 -6.75 -8.66 5.01
CA GLY A 149 -7.40 -8.69 3.71
C GLY A 149 -6.43 -9.07 2.61
N ILE A 150 -6.98 -9.70 1.58
CA ILE A 150 -6.28 -9.95 0.32
C ILE A 150 -7.01 -9.18 -0.77
N ALA A 151 -6.27 -8.47 -1.60
CA ALA A 151 -6.80 -7.75 -2.76
C ALA A 151 -6.02 -8.10 -4.02
N LEU A 152 -6.71 -8.01 -5.16
CA LEU A 152 -6.14 -8.20 -6.49
C LEU A 152 -6.25 -6.88 -7.26
N ASP A 153 -5.15 -6.45 -7.84
CA ASP A 153 -5.06 -5.27 -8.69
C ASP A 153 -4.85 -5.75 -10.14
N ILE A 154 -5.60 -5.20 -11.10
CA ILE A 154 -5.43 -5.50 -12.53
C ILE A 154 -5.20 -4.18 -13.24
N GLY A 155 -4.16 -4.14 -14.08
CA GLY A 155 -3.76 -2.94 -14.81
C GLY A 155 -3.62 -3.20 -16.30
N GLY A 156 -3.87 -2.16 -17.08
CA GLY A 156 -3.56 -2.11 -18.51
C GLY A 156 -2.85 -0.80 -18.83
N LEU A 157 -1.97 -0.85 -19.82
CA LEU A 157 -1.31 0.34 -20.35
C LEU A 157 -1.29 0.25 -21.88
N TYR A 158 -1.92 1.22 -22.52
CA TYR A 158 -1.99 1.34 -23.97
C TYR A 158 -1.13 2.50 -24.45
N ARG A 159 -0.32 2.29 -25.48
CA ARG A 159 0.56 3.31 -26.07
C ARG A 159 0.72 3.15 -27.57
#